data_AF-A0A528AWS1-F1
#
_entry.id   AF-A0A528AWS1-F1
#
_cell.length_a   1.000
_cell.length_b   1.000
_cell.length_c   1.000
_cell.angle_alpha   90.00
_cell.angle_beta   90.00
_cell.angle_gamma   90.00
#
_symmetry.space_group_name_H-M   'P 1'
#
loop_
_entity.id
_entity.type
_entity.pdbx_description
1 polymer ?
#
loop_
_entity_poly.entity_id
_entity_poly.type
_entity_poly.pdbx_seq_one_letter_code
_entity_poly.pdbx_strand_id
1 'polypeptide(L)'
;LSKLASIRTINAILVACPSPAFALTSSKKILTFNVPFQQLVKRQLPSGPNDDARHDLKLALDLNVADIFARLDLDGDTPVTSGFVIGAGERQYRGQLSA
;
A
#
# COMPACT_ATOMS: atom_id res chain seq x y z
N LEU A 1 12.72 16.48 11.81
CA LEU A 1 13.51 15.33 11.31
C LEU A 1 12.54 14.19 11.10
N SER A 2 12.00 14.07 9.88
CA SER A 2 11.06 13.02 9.51
C SER A 2 11.72 11.66 9.74
N LYS A 3 11.04 10.80 10.49
CA LYS A 3 11.53 9.50 10.94
C LYS A 3 11.64 8.57 9.72
N LEU A 4 12.76 8.64 9.01
CA LEU A 4 13.14 7.67 7.98
C LEU A 4 13.32 6.33 8.69
N ALA A 5 12.27 5.52 8.72
CA ALA A 5 12.39 4.14 9.11
C ALA A 5 13.35 3.46 8.13
N SER A 6 14.39 2.80 8.64
CA SER A 6 15.27 2.00 7.79
C SER A 6 14.44 0.96 7.04
N ILE A 7 14.78 0.70 5.77
CA ILE A 7 14.07 -0.28 4.95
C ILE A 7 14.02 -1.67 5.60
N ARG A 8 15.03 -2.00 6.43
CA ARG A 8 15.07 -3.20 7.25
C ARG A 8 13.94 -3.22 8.28
N THR A 9 13.69 -2.10 8.96
CA THR A 9 12.60 -1.95 9.94
C THR A 9 11.24 -2.05 9.25
N ILE A 10 11.07 -1.38 8.11
CA ILE A 10 9.84 -1.45 7.31
C ILE A 10 9.53 -2.90 6.92
N ASN A 11 10.52 -3.63 6.40
CA ASN A 11 10.35 -5.03 6.03
C ASN A 11 10.03 -5.92 7.23
N ALA A 12 10.66 -5.69 8.39
CA ALA A 12 10.37 -6.45 9.60
C ALA A 12 8.91 -6.26 10.06
N ILE A 13 8.40 -5.03 10.03
CA ILE A 13 7.00 -4.72 10.35
C ILE A 13 6.05 -5.41 9.36
N LEU A 14 6.32 -5.31 8.05
CA LEU A 14 5.48 -5.92 7.02
C LEU A 14 5.44 -7.45 7.10
N VAL A 15 6.57 -8.09 7.42
CA VAL A 15 6.63 -9.54 7.61
C VAL A 15 5.85 -9.98 8.85
N ALA A 16 5.85 -9.17 9.92
CA ALA A 16 5.09 -9.45 11.13
C ALA A 16 3.58 -9.17 10.99
N CYS A 17 3.16 -8.44 9.96
CA CYS A 17 1.77 -8.07 9.74
C CYS A 17 0.96 -9.24 9.15
N PRO A 18 -0.11 -9.73 9.83
CA PRO A 18 -0.91 -10.86 9.34
C PRO A 18 -1.93 -10.46 8.26
N SER A 19 -2.26 -9.18 8.14
CA SER A 19 -3.18 -8.64 7.14
C SER A 19 -2.44 -8.12 5.90
N PRO A 20 -3.11 -7.97 4.74
CA PRO A 20 -2.54 -7.32 3.56
C PRO A 20 -1.97 -5.93 3.87
N ALA A 21 -0.65 -5.77 3.72
CA ALA A 21 0.04 -4.52 4.05
C ALA A 21 1.15 -4.20 3.04
N PHE A 22 1.41 -2.91 2.88
CA PHE A 22 2.46 -2.36 2.01
C PHE A 22 3.01 -1.05 2.56
N ALA A 23 4.23 -0.71 2.17
CA ALA A 23 4.86 0.56 2.48
C ALA A 23 4.80 1.49 1.26
N LEU A 24 4.53 2.77 1.51
CA LEU A 24 4.48 3.81 0.49
C LEU A 24 5.62 4.80 0.63
N THR A 25 6.09 5.30 -0.51
CA THR A 25 6.87 6.53 -0.57
C THR A 25 5.95 7.74 -0.49
N SER A 26 6.49 8.91 -0.15
CA SER A 26 5.78 10.19 -0.25
C SER A 26 5.29 10.51 -1.67
N SER A 27 5.93 9.92 -2.69
CA SER A 27 5.52 9.99 -4.10
C SER A 27 4.44 8.98 -4.50
N LYS A 28 3.74 8.38 -3.53
CA LYS A 28 2.64 7.41 -3.72
C LYS A 28 3.04 6.10 -4.42
N LYS A 29 4.34 5.78 -4.45
CA LYS A 29 4.83 4.52 -5.00
C LYS A 29 4.92 3.48 -3.91
N ILE A 30 4.47 2.27 -4.20
CA ILE A 30 4.66 1.13 -3.31
C ILE A 30 6.15 0.80 -3.30
N LEU A 31 6.76 0.85 -2.11
CA LEU A 31 8.17 0.53 -1.90
C LEU A 31 8.37 -0.99 -1.72
N THR A 32 7.51 -1.60 -0.91
CA THR A 32 7.55 -3.02 -0.54
C THR A 32 6.20 -3.43 0.02
N PHE A 33 5.88 -4.72 0.04
CA PHE A 33 4.61 -5.27 0.51
C PHE A 33 4.77 -6.69 1.04
N ASN A 34 3.81 -7.15 1.84
CA ASN A 34 3.83 -8.50 2.40
C ASN A 34 3.12 -9.53 1.50
N VAL A 35 3.29 -10.82 1.84
CA VAL A 35 2.70 -11.93 1.08
C VAL A 35 1.17 -11.88 1.05
N PRO A 36 0.44 -11.61 2.16
CA PRO A 36 -1.01 -11.42 2.13
C PRO A 36 -1.48 -10.37 1.12
N PHE A 37 -0.76 -9.25 0.99
CA PHE A 37 -1.07 -8.24 -0.03
C PHE A 37 -0.85 -8.76 -1.44
N GLN A 38 0.24 -9.47 -1.69
CA GLN A 38 0.48 -10.10 -2.99
C GLN A 38 -0.65 -11.08 -3.36
N GLN A 39 -1.13 -11.90 -2.42
CA GLN A 39 -2.23 -12.84 -2.66
C GLN A 39 -3.55 -12.12 -2.93
N LEU A 40 -3.82 -11.03 -2.19
CA LEU A 40 -4.99 -10.19 -2.43
C LEU A 40 -4.96 -9.59 -3.85
N VAL A 41 -3.82 -9.02 -4.26
CA VAL A 41 -3.65 -8.48 -5.62
C VAL A 41 -3.84 -9.57 -6.67
N LYS A 42 -3.22 -10.74 -6.52
CA LYS A 42 -3.39 -11.87 -7.47
C LYS A 42 -4.84 -12.34 -7.58
N ARG A 43 -5.58 -12.36 -6.46
CA ARG A 43 -6.98 -12.77 -6.44
C ARG A 43 -7.90 -11.75 -7.12
N GLN A 44 -7.66 -10.46 -6.88
CA GLN A 44 -8.54 -9.39 -7.36
C GLN A 44 -8.16 -8.91 -8.77
N LEU A 45 -6.89 -9.04 -9.14
CA LEU A 45 -6.32 -8.66 -10.43
C LEU A 45 -5.56 -9.86 -11.04
N PRO A 46 -6.25 -10.95 -11.44
CA PRO A 46 -5.57 -12.09 -12.02
C PRO A 46 -4.78 -11.67 -13.27
N SER A 47 -3.49 -11.99 -13.35
CA SER A 47 -2.71 -11.78 -14.58
C SER A 47 -3.26 -12.70 -15.68
N GLY A 48 -3.30 -12.22 -16.93
CA GLY A 48 -3.32 -13.13 -18.09
C GLY A 48 -2.01 -13.93 -18.17
N PRO A 49 -1.91 -14.95 -19.05
CA PRO A 49 -0.83 -15.94 -19.06
C PRO A 49 0.61 -15.42 -19.30
N ASN A 50 0.82 -14.13 -19.56
CA ASN A 50 2.14 -13.49 -19.65
C ASN A 50 2.37 -12.60 -18.42
N ASP A 51 3.03 -13.15 -17.41
CA ASP A 51 3.15 -12.58 -16.06
C ASP A 51 4.41 -11.69 -15.91
N ASP A 52 4.30 -10.44 -16.36
CA ASP A 52 5.16 -9.32 -15.91
C ASP A 52 4.33 -8.33 -15.04
N ALA A 53 3.38 -8.85 -14.26
CA ALA A 53 2.37 -8.08 -13.52
C ALA A 53 2.92 -7.14 -12.43
N ARG A 54 4.25 -7.16 -12.18
CA ARG A 54 4.90 -6.21 -11.26
C ARG A 54 5.04 -4.81 -11.86
N HIS A 55 5.00 -4.64 -13.18
CA HIS A 55 5.33 -3.36 -13.82
C HIS A 55 4.15 -2.39 -13.99
N ASP A 56 2.89 -2.85 -13.89
CA ASP A 56 1.71 -2.02 -14.17
C ASP A 56 0.77 -1.75 -12.99
N LEU A 57 1.19 -2.05 -11.76
CA LEU A 57 0.36 -1.81 -10.58
C LEU A 57 0.27 -0.29 -10.28
N LYS A 58 -0.91 0.28 -10.47
CA LYS A 58 -1.19 1.69 -10.12
C LYS A 58 -1.99 1.76 -8.83
N LEU A 59 -1.55 2.60 -7.90
CA LEU A 59 -2.28 2.87 -6.66
C LEU A 59 -2.85 4.30 -6.69
N ALA A 60 -4.13 4.42 -6.41
CA ALA A 60 -4.80 5.67 -6.08
C ALA A 60 -5.38 5.59 -4.67
N LEU A 61 -5.41 6.75 -3.99
CA LEU A 61 -5.91 6.90 -2.63
C LEU A 61 -6.98 7.98 -2.65
N ASP A 62 -8.07 7.78 -1.91
CA ASP A 62 -9.14 8.77 -1.79
C ASP A 62 -8.64 10.01 -1.02
N LEU A 63 -7.77 9.82 -0.02
CA LEU A 63 -7.05 10.91 0.65
C LEU A 63 -5.70 11.18 -0.03
N ASN A 64 -5.29 12.46 -0.04
CA ASN A 64 -3.94 12.79 -0.43
C ASN A 64 -2.96 12.21 0.61
N VAL A 65 -1.85 11.63 0.14
CA VAL A 65 -0.78 11.12 1.02
C VAL A 65 -0.24 12.22 1.94
N ALA A 66 -0.18 13.47 1.48
CA ALA A 66 0.19 14.60 2.33
C ALA A 66 -0.79 14.79 3.51
N ASP A 67 -2.10 14.63 3.26
CA ASP A 67 -3.13 14.75 4.30
C ASP A 67 -3.10 13.56 5.26
N ILE A 68 -2.79 12.36 4.76
CA ILE A 68 -2.59 11.18 5.60
C ILE A 68 -1.42 11.41 6.55
N PHE A 69 -0.28 11.89 6.06
CA PHE A 69 0.86 12.21 6.92
C PHE A 69 0.55 13.30 7.94
N ALA A 70 -0.13 14.37 7.52
CA ALA A 70 -0.52 15.45 8.43
C ALA A 70 -1.41 14.95 9.58
N ARG A 71 -2.37 14.05 9.28
CA ARG A 71 -3.24 13.45 10.30
C ARG A 71 -2.48 12.50 11.23
N LEU A 72 -1.60 11.67 10.68
CA LEU A 72 -0.74 10.79 11.50
C LEU A 72 0.18 11.59 12.44
N ASP A 73 0.70 12.74 11.98
CA ASP A 73 1.52 13.63 12.81
C ASP A 73 0.72 14.34 13.91
N LEU A 74 -0.55 14.66 13.65
CA LEU A 74 -1.44 15.33 14.61
C LEU A 74 -2.00 14.37 15.66
N ASP A 75 -2.44 13.18 15.23
CA ASP A 75 -3.27 12.29 16.03
C ASP A 75 -2.59 10.99 16.47
N GLY A 76 -1.31 10.78 16.10
CA GLY A 76 -0.28 9.86 16.64
C GLY A 76 -0.65 8.38 16.87
N ASP A 77 -1.73 8.13 17.60
CA ASP A 77 -2.32 6.83 17.93
C ASP A 77 -3.64 6.55 17.18
N THR A 78 -4.19 7.52 16.44
CA THR A 78 -5.45 7.33 15.71
C THR A 78 -5.19 6.86 14.28
N PRO A 79 -5.66 5.67 13.89
CA PRO A 79 -5.51 5.18 12.53
C PRO A 79 -6.24 6.07 11.53
N VAL A 80 -5.59 6.38 10.42
CA VAL A 80 -6.18 7.14 9.32
C VAL A 80 -6.77 6.17 8.31
N THR A 81 -8.11 6.11 8.25
CA THR A 81 -8.80 5.28 7.25
C THR A 81 -8.93 6.02 5.93
N SER A 82 -8.54 5.38 4.82
CA SER A 82 -8.71 5.89 3.47
C SER A 82 -9.22 4.80 2.54
N GLY A 83 -10.07 5.14 1.58
CA GLY A 83 -10.28 4.25 0.44
C GLY A 83 -9.05 4.25 -0.48
N PHE A 84 -8.87 3.15 -1.21
CA PHE A 84 -7.84 3.02 -2.22
C PHE A 84 -8.36 2.30 -3.46
N VAL A 85 -7.71 2.52 -4.60
CA VAL A 85 -7.89 1.75 -5.83
C VAL A 85 -6.53 1.23 -6.28
N ILE A 86 -6.45 -0.08 -6.51
CA ILE A 86 -5.30 -0.72 -7.17
C ILE A 86 -5.74 -1.11 -8.58
N GLY A 87 -5.01 -0.65 -9.59
CA GLY A 87 -5.24 -0.98 -10.99
C GLY A 87 -4.11 -1.79 -11.60
N ALA A 88 -4.45 -2.72 -12.49
CA ALA A 88 -3.51 -3.40 -13.38
C ALA A 88 -4.21 -3.60 -14.75
N GLY A 89 -3.72 -2.90 -15.79
CA GLY A 89 -4.42 -2.82 -17.08
C GLY A 89 -5.84 -2.26 -16.93
N GLU A 90 -6.83 -2.96 -17.51
CA GLU A 90 -8.26 -2.62 -17.43
C GLU A 90 -8.92 -3.01 -16.09
N ARG A 91 -8.19 -3.71 -15.20
CA ARG A 91 -8.75 -4.21 -13.95
C ARG A 91 -8.46 -3.26 -12.81
N GLN A 92 -9.46 -3.04 -11.97
CA GLN A 92 -9.35 -2.20 -10.79
C GLN A 92 -9.97 -2.90 -9.59
N TYR A 93 -9.31 -2.80 -8.45
CA TYR A 93 -9.79 -3.27 -7.16
C TYR A 93 -9.84 -2.09 -6.19
N ARG A 94 -11.03 -1.81 -5.66
CA ARG A 94 -11.23 -0.79 -4.63
C ARG A 94 -11.33 -1.44 -3.25
N GLY A 95 -10.62 -0.87 -2.28
CA GLY A 95 -10.65 -1.30 -0.89
C GLY A 95 -10.56 -0.14 0.08
N GLN A 96 -10.46 -0.47 1.36
CA GLN A 96 -10.17 0.46 2.45
C GLN A 96 -8.81 0.07 3.05
N LEU A 97 -8.00 1.08 3.38
CA LEU A 97 -6.77 0.93 4.14
C LEU A 97 -6.86 1.72 5.43
N SER A 98 -6.06 1.28 6.40
CA SER A 98 -5.80 1.97 7.64
C SER A 98 -4.30 2.25 7.68
N ALA A 99 -3.92 3.51 7.85
CA ALA A 99 -2.54 3.96 8.00
C ALA A 99 -2.26 4.39 9.44
#